data_AF-A0A6B3EQP1-F1
#
_entry.id   AF-A0A6B3EQP1-F1
#
_cell.length_a   1.000
_cell.length_b   1.000
_cell.length_c   1.000
_cell.angle_alpha   90.00
_cell.angle_beta   90.00
_cell.angle_gamma   90.00
#
_symmetry.space_group_name_H-M   'P 1'
#
loop_
_entity.id
_entity.type
_entity.pdbx_description
1 polymer ?
#
loop_
_entity_poly.entity_id
_entity_poly.type
_entity_poly.pdbx_seq_one_letter_code
_entity_poly.pdbx_strand_id
1 'polypeptide(L)'
;NWAISRPVPVARAVAGPHRRFSAFFGFFIHSLNATANFFVRRLGLEPTEELASVRGPEELVALARHSAAEGALEPDSAELFIRTLHLNDLTAQNVMTPRVEVQALAEDASALDAANLAHATGLSRFPV
;
A
#
# COMPACT_ATOMS: atom_id res chain seq x y z
N ASN A 1 -12.49 -16.80 24.62
CA ASN A 1 -13.09 -15.44 24.53
C ASN A 1 -12.13 -14.28 24.81
N TRP A 2 -10.89 -14.51 25.23
CA TRP A 2 -9.93 -13.42 25.55
C TRP A 2 -9.28 -12.79 24.29
N ALA A 3 -8.99 -13.60 23.26
CA ALA A 3 -8.40 -13.14 22.01
C ALA A 3 -9.35 -12.27 21.16
N ILE A 4 -10.66 -12.52 21.24
CA ILE A 4 -11.69 -11.75 20.50
C ILE A 4 -11.95 -10.40 21.18
N SER A 5 -11.91 -10.35 22.51
CA SER A 5 -12.21 -9.13 23.28
C SER A 5 -11.01 -8.20 23.46
N ARG A 6 -9.76 -8.73 23.43
CA ARG A 6 -8.53 -7.94 23.56
C ARG A 6 -7.43 -8.45 22.62
N PRO A 7 -7.57 -8.23 21.30
CA PRO A 7 -6.67 -8.81 20.30
C PRO A 7 -5.23 -8.30 20.44
N VAL A 8 -5.02 -7.00 20.67
CA VAL A 8 -3.67 -6.40 20.70
C VAL A 8 -2.81 -6.88 21.89
N PRO A 9 -3.31 -6.88 23.14
CA PRO A 9 -2.53 -7.40 24.28
C PRO A 9 -2.23 -8.89 24.15
N VAL A 10 -3.20 -9.69 23.69
CA VAL A 10 -3.03 -11.14 23.51
C VAL A 10 -2.00 -11.42 22.41
N ALA A 11 -2.08 -10.71 21.28
CA ALA A 11 -1.11 -10.84 20.20
C ALA A 11 0.32 -10.52 20.68
N ARG A 12 0.51 -9.44 21.45
CA ARG A 12 1.82 -9.08 22.02
C ARG A 12 2.37 -10.15 22.97
N ALA A 13 1.51 -10.73 23.82
CA ALA A 13 1.93 -11.76 24.76
C ALA A 13 2.37 -13.05 24.05
N VAL A 14 1.68 -13.45 22.97
CA VAL A 14 1.95 -14.69 22.24
C VAL A 14 3.09 -14.54 21.21
N ALA A 15 3.28 -13.35 20.65
CA ALA A 15 4.26 -13.11 19.58
C ALA A 15 5.70 -13.48 19.99
N GLY A 16 6.11 -13.18 21.23
CA GLY A 16 7.45 -13.46 21.73
C GLY A 16 7.77 -14.97 21.80
N PRO A 17 6.99 -15.77 22.55
CA PRO A 17 7.14 -17.23 22.58
C PRO A 17 7.08 -17.88 21.20
N HIS A 18 6.13 -17.47 20.35
CA HIS A 18 6.00 -17.99 18.99
C HIS A 18 7.26 -17.74 18.16
N ARG A 19 7.81 -16.52 18.16
CA ARG A 19 9.05 -16.20 17.44
C ARG A 19 10.24 -17.04 17.89
N ARG A 20 10.37 -17.32 19.19
CA ARG A 20 11.45 -18.19 19.70
C ARG A 20 11.30 -19.63 19.23
N PHE A 21 10.08 -20.15 19.26
CA PHE A 21 9.77 -21.49 18.74
C PHE A 21 10.12 -21.58 17.25
N SER A 22 9.64 -20.64 16.44
CA SER A 22 9.93 -20.60 15.00
C SER A 22 11.42 -20.44 14.70
N ALA A 23 12.15 -19.64 15.48
CA ALA A 23 13.59 -19.49 15.30
C ALA A 23 14.34 -20.79 15.62
N PHE A 24 13.96 -21.48 16.70
CA PHE A 24 14.58 -22.75 17.10
C PHE A 24 14.32 -23.88 16.09
N PHE A 25 13.07 -24.03 15.64
CA PHE A 25 12.70 -25.05 14.66
C PHE A 25 12.90 -24.62 13.20
N GLY A 26 13.38 -23.39 12.97
CA GLY A 26 13.48 -22.79 11.64
C GLY A 26 14.33 -23.60 10.67
N PHE A 27 15.42 -24.20 11.15
CA PHE A 27 16.27 -25.08 10.35
C PHE A 27 15.52 -26.34 9.86
N PHE A 28 14.74 -26.95 10.74
CA PHE A 28 13.95 -28.13 10.39
C PHE A 28 12.84 -27.79 9.41
N ILE A 29 12.13 -26.68 9.65
CA ILE A 29 11.08 -26.17 8.75
C ILE A 29 11.65 -25.90 7.36
N HIS A 30 12.78 -25.19 7.25
CA HIS A 30 13.41 -24.91 5.96
C HIS A 30 13.87 -26.18 5.24
N SER A 31 14.44 -27.14 5.96
CA SER A 31 14.91 -28.40 5.38
C SER A 31 13.76 -29.23 4.80
N LEU A 32 12.65 -29.31 5.54
CA LEU A 32 11.44 -29.99 5.07
C LEU A 32 10.80 -29.26 3.88
N ASN A 33 10.69 -27.93 3.94
CA ASN A 33 10.14 -27.14 2.83
C ASN A 33 10.99 -27.26 1.56
N ALA A 34 12.32 -27.21 1.68
CA ALA A 34 13.22 -27.40 0.55
C ALA A 34 13.05 -28.80 -0.07
N THR A 35 12.88 -29.83 0.77
CA THR A 35 12.63 -31.20 0.32
C THR A 35 11.29 -31.31 -0.40
N ALA A 36 10.22 -30.74 0.18
CA ALA A 36 8.89 -30.71 -0.44
C ALA A 36 8.92 -30.01 -1.80
N ASN A 37 9.52 -28.81 -1.86
CA ASN A 37 9.66 -28.03 -3.09
C ASN A 37 10.47 -28.77 -4.16
N PHE A 38 11.54 -29.47 -3.76
CA PHE A 38 12.32 -30.31 -4.67
C PHE A 38 11.46 -31.41 -5.31
N PHE A 39 10.63 -32.11 -4.51
CA PHE A 39 9.72 -33.12 -5.05
C PHE A 39 8.63 -32.51 -5.94
N VAL A 40 7.99 -31.43 -5.51
CA VAL A 40 6.94 -30.73 -6.28
C VAL A 40 7.48 -30.28 -7.64
N ARG A 41 8.67 -29.68 -7.68
CA ARG A 41 9.37 -29.32 -8.93
C ARG A 41 9.65 -30.54 -9.80
N ARG A 42 10.02 -31.67 -9.20
CA ARG A 42 10.30 -32.91 -9.93
C ARG A 42 9.04 -33.53 -10.58
N LEU A 43 7.86 -33.24 -10.03
CA LEU A 43 6.56 -33.59 -10.60
C LEU A 43 6.04 -32.55 -11.62
N GLY A 44 6.79 -31.47 -11.88
CA GLY A 44 6.40 -30.43 -12.85
C GLY A 44 5.40 -29.40 -12.32
N LEU A 45 5.21 -29.35 -10.99
CA LEU A 45 4.38 -28.35 -10.32
C LEU A 45 5.26 -27.19 -9.86
N GLU A 46 4.76 -25.95 -9.96
CA GLU A 46 5.47 -24.78 -9.43
C GLU A 46 5.20 -24.67 -7.92
N PRO A 47 6.24 -24.60 -7.05
CA PRO A 47 6.04 -24.45 -5.62
C PRO A 47 5.42 -23.09 -5.27
N THR A 48 4.29 -23.11 -4.55
CA THR A 48 3.66 -21.90 -4.02
C THR A 48 4.17 -21.61 -2.61
N GLU A 49 5.02 -20.59 -2.46
CA GLU A 49 5.41 -20.09 -1.13
C GLU A 49 4.36 -19.08 -0.62
N GLU A 50 3.39 -19.54 0.18
CA GLU A 50 2.41 -18.65 0.82
C GLU A 50 3.01 -17.74 1.92
N LEU A 51 4.29 -17.91 2.26
CA LEU A 51 5.00 -17.10 3.26
C LEU A 51 5.27 -15.65 2.83
N ALA A 52 5.01 -15.31 1.56
CA ALA A 52 5.05 -13.94 1.06
C ALA A 52 3.71 -13.21 1.15
N SER A 53 2.63 -13.83 1.66
CA SER A 53 1.38 -13.12 1.94
C SER A 53 1.44 -12.40 3.29
N VAL A 54 2.36 -11.42 3.39
CA VAL A 54 2.04 -10.22 4.16
C VAL A 54 0.95 -9.53 3.33
N ARG A 55 -0.30 -9.96 3.53
CA ARG A 55 -1.52 -9.62 2.76
C ARG A 55 -1.31 -8.64 1.62
N GLY A 56 -1.44 -9.14 0.39
CA GLY A 56 -1.32 -8.31 -0.81
C GLY A 56 -2.27 -7.10 -0.79
N PRO A 57 -1.92 -6.01 -1.49
CA PRO A 57 -2.75 -4.80 -1.56
C PRO A 57 -4.22 -5.09 -1.92
N GLU A 58 -4.46 -6.04 -2.82
CA GLU A 58 -5.80 -6.44 -3.26
C GLU A 58 -6.65 -7.03 -2.12
N GLU A 59 -6.05 -7.87 -1.26
CA GLU A 59 -6.72 -8.42 -0.09
C GLU A 59 -7.04 -7.34 0.96
N LEU A 60 -6.16 -6.34 1.09
CA LEU A 60 -6.39 -5.20 1.97
C LEU A 60 -7.52 -4.31 1.45
N VAL A 61 -7.61 -4.11 0.13
CA VAL A 61 -8.73 -3.41 -0.51
C VAL A 61 -10.04 -4.16 -0.26
N ALA A 62 -10.06 -5.48 -0.45
CA ALA A 62 -11.24 -6.31 -0.17
C ALA A 62 -11.66 -6.24 1.30
N LEU A 63 -10.69 -6.29 2.23
CA LEU A 63 -10.95 -6.15 3.66
C LEU A 63 -11.51 -4.78 4.04
N ALA A 64 -10.96 -3.70 3.47
CA ALA A 64 -11.41 -2.33 3.73
C ALA A 64 -12.85 -2.12 3.24
N ARG A 65 -13.18 -2.61 2.04
CA ARG A 65 -14.54 -2.58 1.49
C ARG A 65 -15.52 -3.36 2.36
N HIS A 66 -15.15 -4.57 2.78
CA HIS A 66 -15.99 -5.38 3.65
C HIS A 66 -16.19 -4.72 5.02
N SER A 67 -15.13 -4.12 5.58
CA SER A 67 -15.20 -3.40 6.85
C SER A 67 -16.11 -2.16 6.77
N ALA A 68 -16.13 -1.47 5.61
CA ALA A 68 -17.07 -0.38 5.36
C ALA A 68 -18.52 -0.87 5.24
N ALA A 69 -18.74 -2.00 4.56
CA ALA A 69 -20.07 -2.61 4.41
C ALA A 69 -20.66 -3.08 5.76
N GLU A 70 -19.83 -3.62 6.64
CA GLU A 70 -20.22 -4.02 8.01
C GLU A 70 -20.30 -2.83 8.99
N GLY A 71 -20.04 -1.61 8.53
CA GLY A 71 -20.06 -0.40 9.36
C GLY A 71 -18.92 -0.31 10.38
N ALA A 72 -17.91 -1.18 10.28
CA ALA A 72 -16.72 -1.17 11.13
C ALA A 72 -15.70 -0.09 10.71
N LEU A 73 -15.81 0.42 9.49
CA LEU A 73 -14.99 1.52 8.94
C LEU A 73 -15.91 2.52 8.24
N GLU A 74 -15.67 3.81 8.42
CA GLU A 74 -16.43 4.84 7.70
C GLU A 74 -16.15 4.76 6.19
N PRO A 75 -17.15 4.91 5.31
CA PRO A 75 -16.97 4.78 3.86
C PRO A 75 -15.86 5.68 3.30
N ASP A 76 -15.80 6.95 3.72
CA ASP A 76 -14.80 7.91 3.28
C ASP A 76 -13.40 7.51 3.73
N SER A 77 -13.27 6.98 4.96
CA SER A 77 -12.00 6.46 5.47
C SER A 77 -11.54 5.23 4.69
N ALA A 78 -12.46 4.33 4.34
CA ALA A 78 -12.16 3.17 3.50
C ALA A 78 -11.73 3.59 2.09
N GLU A 79 -12.39 4.59 1.51
CA GLU A 79 -12.03 5.12 0.20
C GLU A 79 -10.64 5.76 0.22
N LEU A 80 -10.33 6.60 1.20
CA LEU A 80 -9.00 7.19 1.36
C LEU A 80 -7.92 6.12 1.55
N PHE A 81 -8.20 5.09 2.35
CA PHE A 81 -7.28 3.97 2.55
C PHE A 81 -6.99 3.24 1.23
N ILE A 82 -8.02 2.91 0.46
CA ILE A 82 -7.89 2.25 -0.85
C ILE A 82 -7.10 3.14 -1.83
N ARG A 83 -7.42 4.44 -1.91
CA ARG A 83 -6.68 5.39 -2.76
C ARG A 83 -5.21 5.48 -2.38
N THR A 84 -4.89 5.42 -1.08
CA THR A 84 -3.52 5.45 -0.57
C THR A 84 -2.74 4.21 -0.96
N LEU A 85 -3.37 3.02 -0.97
CA LEU A 85 -2.70 1.79 -1.42
C LEU A 85 -2.27 1.87 -2.88
N HIS A 86 -3.09 2.47 -3.74
CA HIS A 86 -2.80 2.67 -5.17
C HIS A 86 -1.84 3.83 -5.46
N LEU A 87 -1.49 4.65 -4.47
CA LEU A 87 -0.57 5.78 -4.66
C LEU A 87 0.82 5.32 -5.10
N ASN A 88 1.27 4.15 -4.62
CA ASN A 88 2.56 3.57 -5.02
C ASN A 88 2.64 3.20 -6.50
N ASP A 89 1.48 2.96 -7.14
CA ASP A 89 1.42 2.61 -8.56
C ASP A 89 1.37 3.86 -9.46
N LEU A 90 1.20 5.05 -8.88
CA LEU A 90 1.14 6.31 -9.62
C LEU A 90 2.55 6.81 -9.96
N THR A 91 2.75 7.15 -11.23
CA THR A 91 3.97 7.82 -11.71
C THR A 91 3.73 9.32 -11.86
N ALA A 92 4.81 10.11 -11.99
CA ALA A 92 4.71 11.55 -12.28
C ALA A 92 3.89 11.83 -13.55
N GLN A 93 3.97 10.97 -14.55
CA GLN A 93 3.19 11.10 -15.78
C GLN A 93 1.68 10.98 -15.53
N ASN A 94 1.26 10.21 -14.52
CA ASN A 94 -0.16 9.99 -14.21
C ASN A 94 -0.80 11.22 -13.55
N VAL A 95 0.00 12.11 -12.95
CA VAL A 95 -0.49 13.23 -12.12
C VAL A 95 0.03 14.61 -12.54
N MET A 96 0.97 14.68 -13.48
CA MET A 96 1.47 15.97 -14.00
C MET A 96 0.44 16.65 -14.91
N THR A 97 0.48 17.98 -14.93
CA THR A 97 -0.20 18.76 -15.97
C THR A 97 0.59 18.66 -17.28
N PRO A 98 -0.03 18.27 -18.41
CA PRO A 98 0.64 18.24 -19.71
C PRO A 98 1.26 19.60 -20.05
N ARG A 99 2.49 19.62 -20.58
CA ARG A 99 3.23 20.87 -20.85
C ARG A 99 2.46 21.88 -21.69
N VAL A 100 1.61 21.41 -22.61
CA VAL A 100 0.77 22.27 -23.48
C VAL A 100 -0.39 22.95 -22.75
N GLU A 101 -0.76 22.46 -21.56
CA GLU A 101 -1.80 23.03 -20.70
C GLU A 101 -1.21 23.89 -19.56
N VAL A 102 0.11 23.93 -19.43
CA VAL A 102 0.80 24.71 -18.40
C VAL A 102 0.78 26.19 -18.76
N GLN A 103 0.25 27.01 -17.84
CA GLN A 103 0.38 28.46 -17.92
C GLN A 103 1.70 28.89 -17.26
N ALA A 104 2.60 29.46 -18.04
CA ALA A 104 3.92 29.89 -17.60
C ALA A 104 4.05 31.42 -17.70
N LEU A 105 4.97 31.99 -16.93
CA LEU A 105 5.37 33.39 -17.02
C LEU A 105 6.69 33.50 -17.79
N ALA A 106 6.90 34.60 -18.51
CA ALA A 106 8.20 34.90 -19.09
C ALA A 106 9.21 35.32 -18.01
N GLU A 107 10.50 35.15 -18.27
CA GLU A 107 11.57 35.52 -17.34
C GLU A 107 11.58 37.01 -16.98
N ASP A 108 11.13 37.86 -17.91
CA ASP A 108 11.02 39.31 -17.76
C ASP A 108 9.62 39.78 -17.30
N ALA A 109 8.72 38.85 -16.95
CA ALA A 109 7.37 39.18 -16.52
C ALA A 109 7.36 39.98 -15.21
N SER A 110 6.48 40.97 -15.14
CA SER A 110 6.34 41.80 -13.94
C SER A 110 5.47 41.13 -12.87
N ALA A 111 5.55 41.64 -11.64
CA ALA A 111 4.66 41.20 -10.56
C ALA A 111 3.16 41.45 -10.89
N LEU A 112 2.86 42.46 -11.70
CA LEU A 112 1.51 42.75 -12.15
C LEU A 112 1.00 41.68 -13.12
N ASP A 113 1.88 41.18 -14.02
CA ASP A 113 1.53 40.10 -14.95
C ASP A 113 1.23 38.81 -14.21
N ALA A 114 2.03 38.48 -13.19
CA ALA A 114 1.77 37.34 -12.30
C ALA A 114 0.43 37.49 -11.54
N ALA A 115 0.12 38.69 -11.02
CA ALA A 115 -1.14 38.95 -10.32
C ALA A 115 -2.36 38.83 -11.26
N ASN A 116 -2.24 39.36 -12.48
CA ASN A 116 -3.27 39.25 -13.51
C ASN A 116 -3.50 37.79 -13.90
N LEU A 117 -2.43 37.01 -14.08
CA LEU A 117 -2.51 35.60 -14.43
C LEU A 117 -3.11 34.76 -13.29
N ALA A 118 -2.72 35.02 -12.05
CA ALA A 118 -3.33 34.40 -10.86
C ALA A 118 -4.84 34.71 -10.77
N HIS A 119 -5.24 35.96 -11.04
CA HIS A 119 -6.64 36.35 -11.02
C HIS A 119 -7.45 35.68 -12.14
N ALA A 120 -6.88 35.58 -13.35
CA ALA A 120 -7.54 34.98 -14.49
C ALA A 120 -7.66 33.45 -14.40
N THR A 121 -6.68 32.77 -13.80
CA THR A 121 -6.58 31.30 -13.78
C THR A 121 -6.96 30.66 -12.45
N GLY A 122 -6.90 31.41 -11.35
CA GLY A 122 -7.02 30.86 -9.99
C GLY A 122 -5.80 30.06 -9.52
N LEU A 123 -4.72 30.03 -10.30
CA LEU A 123 -3.48 29.30 -9.95
C LEU A 123 -2.60 30.14 -9.01
N SER A 124 -1.89 29.44 -8.12
CA SER A 124 -0.99 30.05 -7.13
C SER A 124 0.49 30.01 -7.52
N ARG A 125 0.87 29.20 -8.51
CA ARG A 125 2.25 28.97 -8.92
C ARG A 125 2.31 28.88 -10.44
N PHE A 126 3.30 29.58 -11.01
CA PHE A 126 3.57 29.60 -12.43
C PHE A 126 5.05 29.26 -12.65
N PRO A 127 5.38 28.27 -13.49
CA PRO A 127 6.75 28.07 -13.93
C PRO A 127 7.22 29.26 -14.76
N VAL A 128 8.51 29.57 -14.66
CA VAL A 128 9.24 30.57 -15.45
C VAL A 128 10.11 29.84 -16.46
#